data_AF-A0A2L2NTG4-F1
#
_entry.id   AF-A0A2L2NTG4-F1
#
_cell.length_a   1.000
_cell.length_b   1.000
_cell.length_c   1.000
_cell.angle_alpha   90.00
_cell.angle_beta   90.00
_cell.angle_gamma   90.00
#
_symmetry.space_group_name_H-M   'P 1'
#
loop_
_entity.id
_entity.type
_entity.pdbx_description
1 polymer ?
#
loop_
_entity_poly.entity_id
_entity_poly.type
_entity_poly.pdbx_seq_one_letter_code
_entity_poly.pdbx_strand_id
1 'polypeptide(L)'
;MVNNLAGGVIPPQPPIEAQTDAHVLKTRLEWGEPAFTILDVRDRPTYNQGHIMGAMPMPADELVERAVPSLDKSRDIYVYGANEEESAQAAQQLRSNGFEHVSQLKGGLAAWKAIGGPTEGIVESTTPPGADDYNVVDRLKTHQELQQKGGISATEAVKQGVSNLKEGIKEGASNLKENIKEGASNLKENVQEGSSNLKENVQEGASNLKENVQEGASNLKENVQEGASNLKEGISESKTPRDTE
;
A
#
# COMPACT_ATOMS: atom_id res chain seq x y z
N MET A 1 -22.34 19.97 35.61
CA MET A 1 -21.69 18.83 34.92
C MET A 1 -22.75 18.20 34.02
N VAL A 2 -22.67 18.43 32.72
CA VAL A 2 -23.61 17.81 31.77
C VAL A 2 -23.07 16.42 31.44
N ASN A 3 -23.80 15.39 31.87
CA ASN A 3 -23.47 13.99 31.57
C ASN A 3 -23.70 13.76 30.07
N ASN A 4 -22.62 13.62 29.31
CA ASN A 4 -22.66 13.34 27.89
C ASN A 4 -22.80 11.81 27.69
N LEU A 5 -24.04 11.31 27.76
CA LEU A 5 -24.38 9.88 27.68
C LEU A 5 -24.17 9.24 26.29
N ALA A 6 -23.64 9.98 25.31
CA ALA A 6 -23.43 9.50 23.93
C ALA A 6 -21.95 9.39 23.51
N GLY A 7 -20.99 9.77 24.37
CA GLY A 7 -19.59 10.02 24.00
C GLY A 7 -18.73 8.81 23.55
N GLY A 8 -19.33 7.64 23.33
CA GLY A 8 -18.59 6.42 22.93
C GLY A 8 -19.25 5.56 21.85
N VAL A 9 -20.40 5.98 21.31
CA VAL A 9 -21.12 5.21 20.26
C VAL A 9 -20.86 5.77 18.86
N ILE A 10 -20.47 7.04 18.77
CA ILE A 10 -20.18 7.72 17.51
C ILE A 10 -18.65 7.78 17.35
N PRO A 11 -18.06 7.10 16.36
CA PRO A 11 -16.62 7.22 16.09
C PRO A 11 -16.27 8.70 15.82
N PRO A 12 -15.13 9.21 16.30
CA PRO A 12 -14.71 10.57 16.00
C PRO A 12 -14.64 10.72 14.48
N GLN A 13 -15.34 11.73 13.95
CA GLN A 13 -15.45 11.88 12.52
C GLN A 13 -14.09 12.24 11.91
N PRO A 14 -13.73 11.62 10.78
CA PRO A 14 -12.52 12.03 10.07
C PRO A 14 -12.65 13.51 9.67
N PRO A 15 -11.54 14.27 9.67
CA PRO A 15 -11.54 15.66 9.25
C PRO A 15 -12.17 15.82 7.86
N ILE A 16 -12.97 16.86 7.68
CA ILE A 16 -13.51 17.19 6.36
C ILE A 16 -12.37 17.67 5.44
N GLU A 17 -12.32 17.13 4.22
CA GLU A 17 -11.36 17.56 3.21
C GLU A 17 -11.76 18.88 2.54
N ALA A 18 -10.80 19.61 1.98
CA ALA A 18 -11.05 20.89 1.33
C ALA A 18 -11.96 20.79 0.08
N GLN A 19 -12.03 19.61 -0.54
CA GLN A 19 -12.96 19.28 -1.61
C GLN A 19 -13.55 17.90 -1.36
N THR A 20 -14.80 17.68 -1.76
CA THR A 20 -15.50 16.41 -1.57
C THR A 20 -16.23 15.97 -2.83
N ASP A 21 -16.39 14.67 -3.00
CA ASP A 21 -17.23 14.08 -4.04
C ASP A 21 -18.68 13.88 -3.53
N ALA A 22 -19.65 13.93 -4.44
CA ALA A 22 -21.06 13.81 -4.12
C ALA A 22 -21.42 12.53 -3.33
N HIS A 23 -20.74 11.41 -3.61
CA HIS A 23 -20.96 10.15 -2.89
C HIS A 23 -20.60 10.25 -1.40
N VAL A 24 -19.54 10.99 -1.07
CA VAL A 24 -19.08 11.18 0.31
C VAL A 24 -20.11 12.00 1.08
N LEU A 25 -20.54 13.12 0.50
CA LEU A 25 -21.59 13.96 1.11
C LEU A 25 -22.93 13.19 1.26
N LYS A 26 -23.33 12.41 0.25
CA LYS A 26 -24.57 11.60 0.29
C LYS A 26 -24.50 10.56 1.41
N THR A 27 -23.35 9.91 1.57
CA THR A 27 -23.13 8.98 2.67
C THR A 27 -23.26 9.70 4.02
N ARG A 28 -22.63 10.86 4.22
CA ARG A 28 -22.77 11.61 5.49
C ARG A 28 -24.23 12.02 5.78
N LEU A 29 -24.99 12.39 4.74
CA LEU A 29 -26.40 12.76 4.89
C LEU A 29 -27.29 11.57 5.29
N GLU A 30 -27.10 10.41 4.68
CA GLU A 30 -27.90 9.20 4.94
C GLU A 30 -27.65 8.58 6.32
N TRP A 31 -26.46 8.76 6.88
CA TRP A 31 -26.14 8.30 8.23
C TRP A 31 -26.83 9.12 9.34
N GLY A 32 -27.53 10.20 8.98
CA GLY A 32 -28.42 10.94 9.89
C GLY A 32 -27.69 11.80 10.93
N GLU A 33 -26.44 12.17 10.67
CA GLU A 33 -25.61 12.91 11.63
C GLU A 33 -25.76 14.44 11.44
N PRO A 34 -26.32 15.18 12.41
CA PRO A 34 -26.72 16.59 12.24
C PRO A 34 -25.55 17.60 12.34
N ALA A 35 -24.32 17.19 12.02
CA ALA A 35 -23.14 17.99 12.33
C ALA A 35 -22.68 18.94 11.21
N PHE A 36 -23.23 18.88 10.00
CA PHE A 36 -22.80 19.71 8.88
C PHE A 36 -23.92 20.56 8.27
N THR A 37 -23.53 21.54 7.47
CA THR A 37 -24.41 22.43 6.74
C THR A 37 -24.06 22.39 5.25
N ILE A 38 -25.07 22.31 4.40
CA ILE A 38 -24.90 22.46 2.94
C ILE A 38 -25.31 23.87 2.55
N LEU A 39 -24.43 24.60 1.87
CA LEU A 39 -24.68 25.96 1.37
C LEU A 39 -24.76 25.94 -0.15
N ASP A 40 -25.90 26.42 -0.66
CA ASP A 40 -26.09 26.71 -2.08
C ASP A 40 -25.81 28.20 -2.32
N VAL A 41 -24.75 28.47 -3.08
CA VAL A 41 -24.31 29.85 -3.33
C VAL A 41 -24.81 30.41 -4.66
N ARG A 42 -25.63 29.65 -5.38
CA ARG A 42 -26.27 30.11 -6.61
C ARG A 42 -27.31 31.19 -6.29
N ASP A 43 -27.77 31.87 -7.33
CA ASP A 43 -28.84 32.85 -7.20
C ASP A 43 -30.14 32.23 -6.64
N ARG A 44 -30.91 33.06 -5.96
CA ARG A 44 -32.13 32.64 -5.27
C ARG A 44 -33.17 31.99 -6.20
N PRO A 45 -33.44 32.51 -7.42
CA PRO A 45 -34.27 31.81 -8.41
C PRO A 45 -33.78 30.39 -8.73
N THR A 46 -32.49 30.19 -8.96
CA THR A 46 -31.90 28.88 -9.25
C THR A 46 -32.04 27.93 -8.07
N TYR A 47 -31.78 28.38 -6.83
CA TYR A 47 -32.04 27.60 -5.62
C TYR A 47 -33.51 27.16 -5.54
N ASN A 48 -34.45 28.09 -5.74
CA ASN A 48 -35.88 27.81 -5.67
C ASN A 48 -36.34 26.79 -6.73
N GLN A 49 -35.70 26.76 -7.91
CA GLN A 49 -36.03 25.78 -8.95
C GLN A 49 -35.64 24.36 -8.55
N GLY A 50 -34.47 24.19 -7.93
CA GLY A 50 -33.96 22.90 -7.48
C GLY A 50 -32.62 23.01 -6.77
N HIS A 51 -32.51 22.43 -5.59
CA HIS A 51 -31.31 22.41 -4.75
C HIS A 51 -31.15 21.05 -4.05
N ILE A 52 -29.99 20.80 -3.44
CA ILE A 52 -29.77 19.62 -2.61
C ILE A 52 -30.71 19.68 -1.40
N MET A 53 -31.39 18.58 -1.09
CA MET A 53 -32.30 18.50 0.06
C MET A 53 -31.62 18.97 1.35
N GLY A 54 -32.24 19.93 2.05
CA GLY A 54 -31.69 20.53 3.27
C GLY A 54 -30.59 21.58 3.07
N ALA A 55 -30.23 21.93 1.83
CA ALA A 55 -29.29 23.02 1.57
C ALA A 55 -29.89 24.39 1.94
N MET A 56 -29.08 25.26 2.53
CA MET A 56 -29.45 26.63 2.86
C MET A 56 -29.03 27.60 1.74
N PRO A 57 -29.90 28.54 1.33
CA PRO A 57 -29.57 29.51 0.31
C PRO A 57 -28.68 30.62 0.89
N MET A 58 -27.46 30.73 0.40
CA MET A 58 -26.53 31.82 0.71
C MET A 58 -25.85 32.29 -0.58
N PRO A 59 -26.56 33.07 -1.43
CA PRO A 59 -26.03 33.56 -2.70
C PRO A 59 -24.63 34.16 -2.55
N ALA A 60 -23.75 33.93 -3.53
CA ALA A 60 -22.33 34.25 -3.43
C ALA A 60 -22.03 35.72 -3.08
N ASP A 61 -22.88 36.65 -3.52
CA ASP A 61 -22.81 38.08 -3.22
C ASP A 61 -23.21 38.45 -1.78
N GLU A 62 -23.99 37.59 -1.12
CA GLU A 62 -24.46 37.76 0.26
C GLU A 62 -23.84 36.72 1.23
N LEU A 63 -22.94 35.86 0.74
CA LEU A 63 -22.47 34.66 1.43
C LEU A 63 -21.88 34.96 2.80
N VAL A 64 -20.90 35.87 2.86
CA VAL A 64 -20.21 36.21 4.12
C VAL A 64 -21.15 36.92 5.09
N GLU A 65 -21.96 37.87 4.58
CA GLU A 65 -22.92 38.63 5.38
C GLU A 65 -23.95 37.70 6.06
N ARG A 66 -24.40 36.66 5.35
CA ARG A 66 -25.34 35.67 5.90
C ARG A 66 -24.65 34.62 6.78
N ALA A 67 -23.51 34.09 6.35
CA ALA A 67 -22.85 32.98 7.01
C ALA A 67 -22.27 33.39 8.37
N VAL A 68 -21.52 34.50 8.43
CA VAL A 68 -20.78 34.93 9.64
C VAL A 68 -21.67 35.08 10.89
N PRO A 69 -22.85 35.71 10.83
CA PRO A 69 -23.72 35.82 12.01
C PRO A 69 -24.57 34.56 12.27
N SER A 70 -24.72 33.66 11.29
CA SER A 70 -25.67 32.54 11.35
C SER A 70 -25.04 31.18 11.64
N LEU A 71 -23.73 31.03 11.42
CA LEU A 71 -23.02 29.75 11.50
C LEU A 71 -21.83 29.81 12.45
N ASP A 72 -21.64 28.73 13.19
CA ASP A 72 -20.44 28.52 14.00
C ASP A 72 -19.20 28.34 13.10
N LYS A 73 -18.04 28.84 13.53
CA LYS A 73 -16.77 28.74 12.80
C LYS A 73 -16.22 27.32 12.73
N SER A 74 -16.54 26.48 13.70
CA SER A 74 -16.13 25.07 13.72
C SER A 74 -17.13 24.13 13.02
N ARG A 75 -18.18 24.69 12.39
CA ARG A 75 -19.20 23.91 11.68
C ARG A 75 -18.61 23.34 10.40
N ASP A 76 -18.84 22.06 10.13
CA ASP A 76 -18.57 21.46 8.83
C ASP A 76 -19.52 22.06 7.79
N ILE A 77 -18.96 22.69 6.76
CA ILE A 77 -19.70 23.35 5.70
C ILE A 77 -19.34 22.71 4.36
N TYR A 78 -20.34 22.22 3.66
CA TYR A 78 -20.25 21.82 2.26
C TYR A 78 -20.85 22.92 1.39
N VAL A 79 -20.10 23.41 0.40
CA VAL A 79 -20.55 24.52 -0.45
C VAL A 79 -20.54 24.12 -1.92
N TYR A 80 -21.58 24.54 -2.65
CA TYR A 80 -21.66 24.39 -4.10
C TYR A 80 -22.31 25.58 -4.78
N GLY A 81 -21.78 25.96 -5.93
CA GLY A 81 -22.31 26.97 -6.85
C GLY A 81 -22.81 26.36 -8.15
N ALA A 82 -22.99 27.18 -9.17
CA ALA A 82 -23.41 26.77 -10.52
C ALA A 82 -22.28 26.05 -11.28
N ASN A 83 -21.03 26.33 -10.92
CA ASN A 83 -19.84 25.72 -11.50
C ASN A 83 -18.72 25.57 -10.46
N GLU A 84 -17.61 24.94 -10.87
CA GLU A 84 -16.47 24.68 -9.97
C GLU A 84 -15.79 25.94 -9.47
N GLU A 85 -15.69 26.98 -10.30
CA GLU A 85 -15.05 28.24 -9.94
C GLU A 85 -15.83 28.97 -8.85
N GLU A 86 -17.15 29.12 -9.03
CA GLU A 86 -18.02 29.75 -8.05
C GLU A 86 -18.00 29.00 -6.71
N SER A 87 -18.02 27.65 -6.76
CA SER A 87 -17.92 26.81 -5.56
C SER A 87 -16.58 27.00 -4.83
N ALA A 88 -15.48 27.08 -5.59
CA ALA A 88 -14.14 27.29 -5.04
C ALA A 88 -13.99 28.68 -4.42
N GLN A 89 -14.48 29.72 -5.10
CA GLN A 89 -14.47 31.10 -4.61
C GLN A 89 -15.28 31.22 -3.30
N ALA A 90 -16.48 30.64 -3.26
CA ALA A 90 -17.29 30.62 -2.05
C ALA A 90 -16.59 29.91 -0.87
N ALA A 91 -15.98 28.75 -1.13
CA ALA A 91 -15.22 28.04 -0.11
C ALA A 91 -14.05 28.90 0.42
N GLN A 92 -13.34 29.59 -0.47
CA GLN A 92 -12.25 30.49 -0.10
C GLN A 92 -12.74 31.70 0.72
N GLN A 93 -13.86 32.31 0.34
CA GLN A 93 -14.46 33.43 1.07
C GLN A 93 -14.80 33.03 2.51
N LEU A 94 -15.43 31.86 2.70
CA LEU A 94 -15.75 31.35 4.04
C LEU A 94 -14.49 31.11 4.87
N ARG A 95 -13.49 30.41 4.32
CA ARG A 95 -12.21 30.16 5.02
C ARG A 95 -11.50 31.46 5.41
N SER A 96 -11.48 32.45 4.53
CA SER A 96 -10.87 33.77 4.78
C SER A 96 -11.58 34.54 5.88
N ASN A 97 -12.84 34.21 6.16
CA ASN A 97 -13.65 34.77 7.25
C ASN A 97 -13.69 33.85 8.49
N GLY A 98 -12.71 32.96 8.64
CA GLY A 98 -12.48 32.19 9.86
C GLY A 98 -13.32 30.93 10.01
N PHE A 99 -14.04 30.48 8.98
CA PHE A 99 -14.65 29.14 9.00
C PHE A 99 -13.58 28.07 8.83
N GLU A 100 -13.47 27.17 9.80
CA GLU A 100 -12.38 26.21 9.93
C GLU A 100 -12.57 25.02 8.97
N HIS A 101 -13.82 24.56 8.83
CA HIS A 101 -14.17 23.30 8.19
C HIS A 101 -15.05 23.55 6.96
N VAL A 102 -14.43 23.90 5.83
CA VAL A 102 -15.16 24.20 4.59
C VAL A 102 -14.70 23.28 3.48
N SER A 103 -15.64 22.61 2.83
CA SER A 103 -15.41 21.72 1.70
C SER A 103 -16.21 22.14 0.48
N GLN A 104 -15.54 22.21 -0.66
CA GLN A 104 -16.18 22.40 -1.95
C GLN A 104 -16.75 21.07 -2.45
N LEU A 105 -18.02 21.05 -2.84
CA LEU A 105 -18.63 19.89 -3.50
C LEU A 105 -18.26 19.87 -4.99
N LYS A 106 -17.47 18.88 -5.42
CA LYS A 106 -17.08 18.69 -6.82
C LYS A 106 -18.28 18.37 -7.70
N GLY A 107 -18.33 19.00 -8.87
CA GLY A 107 -19.43 18.84 -9.83
C GLY A 107 -20.79 19.39 -9.38
N GLY A 108 -20.88 19.99 -8.18
CA GLY A 108 -22.06 20.68 -7.65
C GLY A 108 -23.36 19.87 -7.71
N LEU A 109 -24.47 20.55 -7.97
CA LEU A 109 -25.80 19.93 -8.04
C LEU A 109 -25.91 18.88 -9.16
N ALA A 110 -25.20 19.06 -10.28
CA ALA A 110 -25.27 18.12 -11.39
C ALA A 110 -24.68 16.75 -11.00
N ALA A 111 -23.52 16.73 -10.36
CA ALA A 111 -22.91 15.51 -9.85
C ALA A 111 -23.77 14.87 -8.73
N TRP A 112 -24.38 15.69 -7.88
CA TRP A 112 -25.33 15.21 -6.87
C TRP A 112 -26.54 14.49 -7.48
N LYS A 113 -27.17 15.09 -8.48
CA LYS A 113 -28.29 14.47 -9.20
C LYS A 113 -27.88 13.20 -9.93
N ALA A 114 -26.70 13.18 -10.54
CA ALA A 114 -26.20 12.02 -11.29
C ALA A 114 -26.06 10.76 -10.43
N ILE A 115 -25.85 10.90 -9.12
CA ILE A 115 -25.74 9.77 -8.17
C ILE A 115 -27.06 9.47 -7.45
N GLY A 116 -28.17 10.06 -7.88
CA GLY A 116 -29.48 9.91 -7.26
C GLY A 116 -29.56 10.56 -5.87
N GLY A 117 -28.82 11.64 -5.63
CA GLY A 117 -28.91 12.40 -4.39
C GLY A 117 -30.28 13.11 -4.28
N PRO A 118 -30.87 13.20 -3.08
CA PRO A 118 -32.18 13.83 -2.88
C PRO A 118 -32.13 15.35 -3.13
N THR A 119 -33.16 15.86 -3.81
CA THR A 119 -33.31 17.27 -4.20
C THR A 119 -34.68 17.82 -3.79
N GLU A 120 -34.75 19.14 -3.61
CA GLU A 120 -35.98 19.89 -3.30
C GLU A 120 -36.07 21.12 -4.22
N GLY A 121 -37.28 21.62 -4.50
CA GLY A 121 -37.49 22.83 -5.32
C GLY A 121 -38.76 22.78 -6.16
N ILE A 122 -39.10 23.92 -6.77
CA ILE A 122 -40.33 24.11 -7.56
C ILE A 122 -40.36 23.13 -8.73
N VAL A 123 -39.32 23.12 -9.58
CA VAL A 123 -39.29 22.26 -10.77
C VAL A 123 -39.24 20.79 -10.36
N GLU A 124 -38.51 20.44 -9.29
CA GLU A 124 -38.48 19.07 -8.75
C GLU A 124 -39.87 18.62 -8.27
N SER A 125 -40.72 19.53 -7.81
CA SER A 125 -42.10 19.25 -7.37
C SER A 125 -43.16 19.34 -8.48
N THR A 126 -42.91 20.13 -9.53
CA THR A 126 -43.88 20.40 -10.62
C THR A 126 -43.54 19.73 -11.94
N THR A 127 -42.38 19.07 -12.05
CA THR A 127 -42.11 18.19 -13.18
C THR A 127 -43.16 17.08 -13.10
N PRO A 128 -44.11 16.99 -14.05
CA PRO A 128 -45.02 15.88 -14.09
C PRO A 128 -44.16 14.63 -14.07
N PRO A 129 -44.48 13.64 -13.23
CA PRO A 129 -43.75 12.39 -13.27
C PRO A 129 -43.70 11.95 -14.74
N GLY A 130 -42.52 11.59 -15.23
CA GLY A 130 -42.33 11.12 -16.59
C GLY A 130 -43.35 10.03 -16.91
N ALA A 131 -43.64 9.78 -18.19
CA ALA A 131 -44.63 8.77 -18.58
C ALA A 131 -44.41 7.40 -17.88
N ASP A 132 -43.16 7.13 -17.48
CA ASP A 132 -42.72 5.91 -16.81
C ASP A 132 -42.75 5.99 -15.25
N ASP A 133 -42.90 7.17 -14.65
CA ASP A 133 -42.88 7.33 -13.19
C ASP A 133 -44.13 6.77 -12.49
N TYR A 134 -45.27 6.76 -13.21
CA TYR A 134 -46.50 6.07 -12.79
C TYR A 134 -46.50 4.59 -13.14
N ASN A 135 -45.51 4.12 -13.91
CA ASN A 135 -45.39 2.71 -14.26
C ASN A 135 -44.73 1.95 -13.11
N VAL A 136 -45.51 1.76 -12.04
CA VAL A 136 -45.07 1.07 -10.82
C VAL A 136 -44.58 -0.35 -11.14
N VAL A 137 -45.11 -1.00 -12.18
CA VAL A 137 -44.69 -2.33 -12.61
C VAL A 137 -43.29 -2.31 -13.19
N ASP A 138 -42.98 -1.37 -14.09
CA ASP A 138 -41.62 -1.29 -14.65
C ASP A 138 -40.65 -0.73 -13.62
N ARG A 139 -41.06 0.19 -12.73
CA ARG A 139 -40.25 0.56 -11.56
C ARG A 139 -39.97 -0.62 -10.63
N LEU A 140 -40.94 -1.51 -10.40
CA LEU A 140 -40.75 -2.74 -9.61
C LEU A 140 -39.80 -3.71 -10.31
N LYS A 141 -39.91 -3.89 -11.63
CA LYS A 141 -38.96 -4.69 -12.41
C LYS A 141 -37.56 -4.08 -12.36
N THR A 142 -37.42 -2.78 -12.62
CA THR A 142 -36.13 -2.08 -12.54
C THR A 142 -35.55 -2.15 -11.13
N HIS A 143 -36.36 -1.99 -10.08
CA HIS A 143 -35.89 -2.13 -8.70
C HIS A 143 -35.49 -3.57 -8.38
N GLN A 144 -36.24 -4.57 -8.84
CA GLN A 144 -35.92 -5.99 -8.68
C GLN A 144 -34.64 -6.35 -9.45
N GLU A 145 -34.46 -5.84 -10.66
CA GLU A 145 -33.25 -5.98 -11.47
C GLU A 145 -32.05 -5.26 -10.84
N LEU A 146 -32.24 -4.07 -10.25
CA LEU A 146 -31.19 -3.33 -9.54
C LEU A 146 -30.83 -4.00 -8.22
N GLN A 147 -31.79 -4.55 -7.47
CA GLN A 147 -31.51 -5.36 -6.28
C GLN A 147 -30.79 -6.66 -6.66
N GLN A 148 -31.18 -7.32 -7.75
CA GLN A 148 -30.47 -8.47 -8.28
C GLN A 148 -29.06 -8.08 -8.74
N LYS A 149 -28.88 -6.97 -9.46
CA LYS A 149 -27.55 -6.48 -9.88
C LYS A 149 -26.68 -6.04 -8.70
N GLY A 150 -27.25 -5.40 -7.68
CA GLY A 150 -26.54 -5.01 -6.46
C GLY A 150 -26.13 -6.22 -5.62
N GLY A 151 -27.02 -7.21 -5.49
CA GLY A 151 -26.72 -8.49 -4.85
C GLY A 151 -25.71 -9.33 -5.64
N ILE A 152 -25.84 -9.36 -6.98
CA ILE A 152 -24.90 -10.03 -7.89
C ILE A 152 -23.53 -9.36 -7.79
N SER A 153 -23.45 -8.04 -7.84
CA SER A 153 -22.19 -7.29 -7.71
C SER A 153 -21.49 -7.54 -6.37
N ALA A 154 -22.24 -7.57 -5.26
CA ALA A 154 -21.70 -7.97 -3.96
C ALA A 154 -21.19 -9.43 -3.97
N THR A 155 -21.94 -10.37 -4.57
CA THR A 155 -21.49 -11.77 -4.69
C THR A 155 -20.31 -11.95 -5.65
N GLU A 156 -20.21 -11.14 -6.70
CA GLU A 156 -19.10 -11.13 -7.65
C GLU A 156 -17.84 -10.54 -7.02
N ALA A 157 -17.97 -9.46 -6.25
CA ALA A 157 -16.88 -8.91 -5.45
C ALA A 157 -16.35 -9.95 -4.44
N VAL A 158 -17.24 -10.69 -3.78
CA VAL A 158 -16.86 -11.80 -2.90
C VAL A 158 -16.17 -12.93 -3.67
N LYS A 159 -16.71 -13.35 -4.82
CA LYS A 159 -16.09 -14.39 -5.68
C LYS A 159 -14.70 -13.97 -6.16
N GLN A 160 -14.55 -12.72 -6.59
CA GLN A 160 -13.26 -12.16 -7.03
C GLN A 160 -12.28 -12.11 -5.86
N GLY A 161 -12.71 -11.66 -4.68
CA GLY A 161 -11.90 -11.68 -3.47
C GLY A 161 -11.42 -13.09 -3.11
N VAL A 162 -12.30 -14.09 -3.18
CA VAL A 162 -11.95 -15.51 -2.97
C VAL A 162 -10.98 -16.02 -4.04
N SER A 163 -11.15 -15.62 -5.31
CA SER A 163 -10.24 -15.99 -6.39
C SER A 163 -8.84 -15.40 -6.16
N ASN A 164 -8.75 -14.11 -5.86
CA ASN A 164 -7.50 -13.42 -5.57
C ASN A 164 -6.79 -14.04 -4.36
N LEU A 165 -7.53 -14.38 -3.31
CA LEU A 165 -6.98 -15.08 -2.14
C LEU A 165 -6.43 -16.46 -2.51
N LYS A 166 -7.15 -17.24 -3.31
CA LYS A 166 -6.70 -18.56 -3.75
C LYS A 166 -5.44 -18.48 -4.59
N GLU A 167 -5.34 -17.48 -5.46
CA GLU A 167 -4.18 -17.23 -6.29
C GLU A 167 -2.97 -16.80 -5.45
N GLY A 168 -3.15 -15.86 -4.52
CA GLY A 168 -2.09 -15.44 -3.59
C GLY A 168 -1.57 -16.58 -2.71
N ILE A 169 -2.45 -17.48 -2.24
CA ILE A 169 -2.04 -18.68 -1.49
C ILE A 169 -1.20 -19.62 -2.37
N LYS A 170 -1.61 -19.82 -3.64
CA LYS A 170 -0.89 -20.69 -4.59
C LYS A 170 0.48 -20.12 -4.97
N GLU A 171 0.56 -18.81 -5.18
CA GLU A 171 1.81 -18.11 -5.47
C GLU A 171 2.75 -18.16 -4.26
N GLY A 172 2.25 -17.83 -3.07
CA GLY A 172 3.03 -17.93 -1.83
C GLY A 172 3.58 -19.34 -1.57
N ALA A 173 2.78 -20.38 -1.82
CA ALA A 173 3.23 -21.77 -1.72
C ALA A 173 4.31 -22.13 -2.76
N SER A 174 4.18 -21.61 -3.99
CA SER A 174 5.19 -21.80 -5.05
C SER A 174 6.51 -21.12 -4.69
N ASN A 175 6.45 -19.86 -4.25
CA ASN A 175 7.63 -19.10 -3.83
C ASN A 175 8.34 -19.75 -2.65
N LEU A 176 7.59 -20.24 -1.66
CA LEU A 176 8.17 -20.96 -0.53
C LEU A 176 8.88 -22.26 -0.98
N LYS A 177 8.28 -23.00 -1.91
CA LYS A 177 8.87 -24.23 -2.45
C LYS A 177 10.15 -23.94 -3.24
N GLU A 178 10.17 -22.86 -4.02
CA GLU A 178 11.34 -22.42 -4.78
C GLU A 178 12.48 -22.03 -3.84
N ASN A 179 12.22 -21.18 -2.84
CA ASN A 179 13.21 -20.78 -1.84
C ASN A 179 13.80 -21.97 -1.08
N ILE A 180 12.98 -22.97 -0.72
CA ILE A 180 13.46 -24.19 -0.07
C ILE A 180 14.38 -24.99 -1.02
N LYS A 181 14.02 -25.08 -2.30
CA LYS A 181 14.82 -25.80 -3.31
C LYS A 181 16.16 -25.10 -3.58
N GLU A 182 16.16 -23.79 -3.69
CA GLU A 182 17.37 -22.98 -3.84
C GLU A 182 18.26 -23.10 -2.60
N GLY A 183 17.70 -22.94 -1.41
CA GLY A 183 18.43 -23.11 -0.15
C GLY A 183 19.08 -24.50 -0.02
N ALA A 184 18.35 -25.56 -0.42
CA ALA A 184 18.90 -26.91 -0.43
C ALA A 184 20.02 -27.09 -1.48
N SER A 185 19.91 -26.45 -2.64
CA SER A 185 20.92 -26.49 -3.70
C SER A 185 22.20 -25.77 -3.26
N ASN A 186 22.07 -24.57 -2.69
CA ASN A 186 23.19 -23.78 -2.17
C ASN A 186 23.91 -24.54 -1.04
N LEU A 187 23.15 -25.16 -0.12
CA LEU A 187 23.74 -25.96 0.95
C LEU A 187 24.52 -27.17 0.39
N LYS A 188 23.98 -27.83 -0.64
CA LYS A 188 24.65 -28.95 -1.30
C LYS A 188 25.95 -28.51 -1.98
N GLU A 189 25.94 -27.38 -2.67
CA GLU A 189 27.11 -26.81 -3.35
C GLU A 189 28.21 -26.45 -2.34
N ASN A 190 27.87 -25.74 -1.26
CA ASN A 190 28.82 -25.40 -0.19
C ASN A 190 29.46 -26.64 0.45
N VAL A 191 28.68 -27.70 0.67
CA VAL A 191 29.21 -28.97 1.22
C VAL A 191 30.14 -29.66 0.23
N GLN A 192 29.80 -29.64 -1.07
CA GLN A 192 30.64 -30.24 -2.12
C GLN A 192 31.96 -29.48 -2.30
N GLU A 193 31.91 -28.15 -2.29
CA GLU A 193 33.09 -27.30 -2.37
C GLU A 193 33.98 -27.51 -1.14
N GLY A 194 33.40 -27.46 0.07
CA GLY A 194 34.14 -27.71 1.31
C GLY A 194 34.80 -29.09 1.34
N SER A 195 34.11 -30.13 0.85
CA SER A 195 34.68 -31.47 0.73
C SER A 195 35.81 -31.54 -0.31
N SER A 196 35.72 -30.79 -1.40
CA SER A 196 36.74 -30.78 -2.45
C SER A 196 38.01 -30.07 -1.97
N ASN A 197 37.85 -28.91 -1.33
CA ASN A 197 38.95 -28.16 -0.72
C ASN A 197 39.66 -28.98 0.36
N LEU A 198 38.90 -29.70 1.20
CA LEU A 198 39.50 -30.58 2.21
C LEU A 198 40.32 -31.72 1.56
N LYS A 199 39.81 -32.31 0.48
CA LYS A 199 40.51 -33.36 -0.25
C LYS A 199 41.81 -32.86 -0.88
N GLU A 200 41.78 -31.67 -1.48
CA GLU A 200 42.95 -31.02 -2.08
C GLU A 200 44.02 -30.75 -1.02
N ASN A 201 43.65 -30.13 0.10
CA ASN A 201 44.57 -29.86 1.22
C ASN A 201 45.24 -31.14 1.76
N VAL A 202 44.48 -32.23 1.88
CA VAL A 202 45.01 -33.52 2.32
C VAL A 202 45.99 -34.10 1.29
N GLN A 203 45.68 -34.00 0.00
CA GLN A 203 46.55 -34.49 -1.08
C GLN A 203 47.86 -33.67 -1.17
N GLU A 204 47.77 -32.35 -1.04
CA GLU A 204 48.92 -31.47 -1.03
C GLU A 204 49.81 -31.75 0.19
N GLY A 205 49.21 -31.83 1.39
CA GLY A 205 49.92 -32.18 2.62
C GLY A 205 50.63 -33.53 2.55
N ALA A 206 49.98 -34.55 1.96
CA ALA A 206 50.59 -35.86 1.75
C ALA A 206 51.76 -35.81 0.74
N SER A 207 51.64 -34.99 -0.32
CA SER A 207 52.68 -34.83 -1.33
C SER A 207 53.91 -34.13 -0.75
N ASN A 208 53.70 -33.03 -0.01
CA ASN A 208 54.76 -32.30 0.68
C ASN A 208 55.49 -33.19 1.70
N LEU A 209 54.75 -34.02 2.45
CA LEU A 209 55.36 -34.96 3.39
C LEU A 209 56.22 -36.01 2.67
N LYS A 210 55.73 -36.53 1.54
CA LYS A 210 56.48 -37.50 0.73
C LYS A 210 57.77 -36.90 0.19
N GLU A 211 57.72 -35.67 -0.32
CA GLU A 211 58.89 -34.95 -0.84
C GLU A 211 59.93 -34.73 0.27
N ASN A 212 59.51 -34.22 1.43
CA ASN A 212 60.40 -34.03 2.59
C ASN A 212 61.08 -35.33 3.04
N VAL A 213 60.35 -36.46 3.04
CA VAL A 213 60.92 -37.77 3.40
C VAL A 213 61.93 -38.25 2.35
N GLN A 214 61.65 -38.04 1.05
CA GLN A 214 62.55 -38.42 -0.04
C GLN A 214 63.83 -37.58 -0.03
N GLU A 215 63.72 -36.28 0.21
CA GLU A 215 64.84 -35.36 0.34
C GLU A 215 65.70 -35.74 1.56
N GLY A 216 65.07 -35.94 2.73
CA GLY A 216 65.77 -36.37 3.94
C GLY A 216 66.51 -37.70 3.78
N ALA A 217 65.91 -38.68 3.08
CA ALA A 217 66.56 -39.95 2.77
C ALA A 217 67.74 -39.79 1.81
N SER A 218 67.63 -38.89 0.82
CA SER A 218 68.69 -38.61 -0.15
C SER A 218 69.89 -37.94 0.53
N ASN A 219 69.64 -36.92 1.35
CA ASN A 219 70.67 -36.23 2.14
C ASN A 219 71.38 -37.19 3.09
N LEU A 220 70.64 -38.10 3.76
CA LEU A 220 71.25 -39.10 4.63
C LEU A 220 72.14 -40.07 3.85
N LYS A 221 71.70 -40.52 2.67
CA LYS A 221 72.49 -41.41 1.80
C LYS A 221 73.78 -40.73 1.35
N GLU A 222 73.71 -39.47 0.95
CA GLU A 222 74.88 -38.68 0.56
C GLU A 222 75.87 -38.54 1.72
N ASN A 223 75.40 -38.14 2.90
CA ASN A 223 76.23 -38.05 4.11
C ASN A 223 76.93 -39.38 4.47
N VAL A 224 76.21 -40.51 4.33
CA VAL A 224 76.79 -41.85 4.59
C VAL A 224 77.85 -42.21 3.55
N GLN A 225 77.61 -41.90 2.27
CA GLN A 225 78.57 -42.14 1.19
C GLN A 225 79.84 -41.28 1.35
N GLU A 226 79.67 -40.01 1.71
CA GLU A 226 80.78 -39.10 1.99
C GLU A 226 81.58 -39.59 3.20
N GLY A 227 80.92 -39.91 4.32
CA GLY A 227 81.57 -40.45 5.52
C GLY A 227 82.34 -41.75 5.25
N ALA A 228 81.77 -42.66 4.44
CA ALA A 228 82.46 -43.89 4.03
C ALA A 228 83.68 -43.62 3.14
N SER A 229 83.61 -42.60 2.27
CA SER A 229 84.71 -42.20 1.39
C SER A 229 85.86 -41.60 2.20
N ASN A 230 85.55 -40.68 3.11
CA ASN A 230 86.52 -40.08 4.04
C ASN A 230 87.21 -41.15 4.91
N LEU A 231 86.47 -42.15 5.39
CA LEU A 231 87.04 -43.28 6.12
C LEU A 231 88.00 -44.13 5.28
N LYS A 232 87.66 -44.41 4.02
CA LYS A 232 88.55 -45.17 3.11
C LYS A 232 89.85 -44.40 2.86
N GLU A 233 89.75 -43.10 2.62
CA GLU A 233 90.90 -42.22 2.41
C GLU A 233 91.83 -42.23 3.63
N GLY A 234 91.29 -42.01 4.83
CA GLY A 234 92.07 -42.08 6.07
C GLY A 234 92.72 -43.45 6.33
N ILE A 235 92.06 -44.56 5.95
CA ILE A 235 92.66 -45.89 6.03
C ILE A 235 93.81 -46.04 5.02
N SER A 236 93.68 -45.54 3.79
CA SER A 236 94.76 -45.58 2.81
C SER A 236 95.99 -44.77 3.25
N GLU A 237 95.77 -43.59 3.83
CA GLU A 237 96.85 -42.76 4.39
C GLU A 237 97.55 -43.43 5.57
N SER A 238 96.81 -44.21 6.38
CA SER A 238 97.39 -44.96 7.51
C SER A 238 98.21 -46.21 7.10
N LYS A 239 98.07 -46.69 5.86
CA LYS A 239 98.71 -47.92 5.35
C LYS A 239 99.96 -47.70 4.50
N THR A 240 100.23 -46.47 4.09
CA THR A 240 101.55 -46.11 3.54
C THR A 240 102.63 -46.36 4.61
N PRO A 241 103.70 -47.12 4.33
CA PRO A 241 104.78 -47.30 5.29
C PRO A 241 105.31 -45.92 5.69
N ARG A 242 105.59 -45.72 6.97
CA ARG A 242 106.61 -44.73 7.32
C ARG A 242 107.88 -45.23 6.65
N ASP A 243 108.27 -44.58 5.57
CA ASP A 243 109.64 -44.65 5.10
C ASP A 243 110.49 -44.13 6.26
N THR A 244 111.12 -45.09 6.95
CA THR A 244 112.22 -44.87 7.86
C THR A 244 113.38 -44.33 7.05
N GLU A 245 113.79 -43.09 7.33
CA GLU A 245 115.21 -42.73 7.27
C GLU A 245 116.01 -43.52 8.31
#